data_AF-M2ZW78-F1
#
_entry.id   AF-M2ZW78-F1
#
_cell.length_a   1.000
_cell.length_b   1.000
_cell.length_c   1.000
_cell.angle_alpha   90.00
_cell.angle_beta   90.00
_cell.angle_gamma   90.00
#
_symmetry.space_group_name_H-M   'P 1'
#
loop_
_entity.id
_entity.type
_entity.pdbx_description
1 polymer ?
#
loop_
_entity_poly.entity_id
_entity_poly.type
_entity_poly.pdbx_seq_one_letter_code
_entity_poly.pdbx_strand_id
1 'polypeptide(L)'
;MSVPLGEIARRAGVGTGTVYRHFPSKEALFRATVVDRVRLFTDTARELADAADPGPVFFRYLASVVRLSVRNKGLCDALEASAEGRFDPSPGVERDFREALSVLLDRAQLAGAVRRDVALDDVLVLLLGCLSMEQRRGSHGEPGRMTALMCDALRPGRNVTKLPAPAPVRRNETGCPVCGAALPTARTGRPARYCGGACRQKAHRERTRGRAL
;
A
#
# COMPACT_ATOMS: atom_id res chain seq x y z
N MET A 1 0.74 -22.68 -0.16
CA MET A 1 -0.31 -23.12 -1.12
C MET A 1 0.02 -24.52 -1.62
N SER A 2 -0.52 -25.60 -1.03
CA SER A 2 -0.13 -26.97 -1.38
C SER A 2 -1.13 -27.74 -2.26
N VAL A 3 -2.24 -27.14 -2.69
CA VAL A 3 -3.25 -27.87 -3.49
C VAL A 3 -2.85 -27.92 -4.98
N PRO A 4 -2.77 -29.11 -5.61
CA PRO A 4 -2.55 -29.23 -7.06
C PRO A 4 -3.72 -28.69 -7.89
N LEU A 5 -3.46 -28.17 -9.10
CA LEU A 5 -4.52 -27.69 -10.02
C LEU A 5 -5.55 -28.78 -10.35
N GLY A 6 -5.11 -30.04 -10.46
CA GLY A 6 -6.01 -31.17 -10.67
C GLY A 6 -7.00 -31.39 -9.51
N GLU A 7 -6.57 -31.17 -8.27
CA GLU A 7 -7.43 -31.25 -7.09
C GLU A 7 -8.41 -30.06 -7.03
N ILE A 8 -7.98 -28.88 -7.49
CA ILE A 8 -8.87 -27.71 -7.65
C ILE A 8 -9.93 -28.01 -8.71
N ALA A 9 -9.54 -28.57 -9.87
CA ALA A 9 -10.47 -28.96 -10.93
C ALA A 9 -11.53 -29.95 -10.44
N ARG A 10 -11.09 -30.98 -9.69
CA ARG A 10 -11.96 -31.98 -9.07
C ARG A 10 -12.98 -31.34 -8.12
N ARG A 11 -12.53 -30.45 -7.23
CA ARG A 11 -13.41 -29.74 -6.29
C ARG A 11 -14.37 -28.76 -6.96
N ALA A 12 -13.95 -28.16 -8.07
CA ALA A 12 -14.77 -27.25 -8.87
C ALA A 12 -15.71 -27.99 -9.85
N GLY A 13 -15.67 -29.32 -9.92
CA GLY A 13 -16.54 -30.10 -10.81
C GLY A 13 -16.23 -29.91 -12.30
N VAL A 14 -15.02 -29.47 -12.64
CA VAL A 14 -14.59 -29.21 -14.02
C VAL A 14 -13.49 -30.16 -14.45
N GLY A 15 -13.39 -30.43 -15.76
CA GLY A 15 -12.31 -31.23 -16.32
C GLY A 15 -10.95 -30.57 -16.09
N THR A 16 -9.92 -31.37 -15.79
CA THR A 16 -8.54 -30.89 -15.60
C THR A 16 -8.03 -30.10 -16.81
N GLY A 17 -8.31 -30.59 -18.03
CA GLY A 17 -7.99 -29.90 -19.28
C GLY A 17 -8.64 -28.52 -19.40
N THR A 18 -9.85 -28.32 -18.86
CA THR A 18 -10.53 -27.02 -18.84
C THR A 18 -9.80 -26.03 -17.95
N VAL A 19 -9.38 -26.45 -16.75
CA VAL A 19 -8.62 -25.58 -15.83
C VAL A 19 -7.27 -25.21 -16.43
N TYR A 20 -6.52 -26.17 -16.98
CA TYR A 20 -5.21 -25.89 -17.60
C TYR A 20 -5.31 -24.99 -18.84
N ARG A 21 -6.40 -25.06 -19.62
CA ARG A 21 -6.64 -24.15 -20.76
C ARG A 21 -6.85 -22.70 -20.32
N HIS A 22 -7.58 -22.48 -19.22
CA HIS A 22 -7.85 -21.13 -18.71
C HIS A 22 -6.73 -20.60 -17.81
N PHE A 23 -6.06 -21.50 -17.09
CA PHE A 23 -5.02 -21.19 -16.12
C PHE A 23 -3.82 -22.12 -16.36
N PRO A 24 -2.89 -21.74 -17.26
CA PRO A 24 -1.76 -22.58 -17.64
C PRO A 24 -0.79 -22.81 -16.48
N SER A 25 -0.85 -22.00 -15.42
CA SER A 25 -0.07 -22.17 -14.20
C SER A 25 -0.86 -21.86 -12.93
N LYS A 26 -0.33 -22.29 -11.77
CA LYS A 26 -0.92 -21.95 -10.46
C LYS A 26 -0.87 -20.45 -10.20
N GLU A 27 0.20 -19.80 -10.66
CA GLU A 27 0.40 -18.35 -10.57
C GLU A 27 -0.65 -17.61 -11.40
N ALA A 28 -1.00 -18.13 -12.59
CA ALA A 28 -2.06 -17.57 -13.42
C ALA A 28 -3.44 -17.69 -12.74
N LEU A 29 -3.75 -18.86 -12.16
CA LEU A 29 -4.98 -19.04 -11.38
C LEU A 29 -5.02 -18.11 -10.14
N PHE A 30 -3.90 -18.02 -9.43
CA PHE A 30 -3.79 -17.18 -8.24
C PHE A 30 -3.98 -15.70 -8.57
N ARG A 31 -3.30 -15.21 -9.61
CA ARG A 31 -3.48 -13.85 -10.13
C ARG A 31 -4.95 -13.58 -10.48
N ALA A 32 -5.59 -14.49 -11.22
CA ALA A 32 -7.01 -14.36 -11.56
C ALA A 32 -7.90 -14.31 -10.31
N THR A 33 -7.60 -15.11 -9.28
CA THR A 33 -8.33 -15.11 -8.00
C THR A 33 -8.16 -13.78 -7.25
N VAL A 34 -6.95 -13.19 -7.28
CA VAL A 34 -6.70 -11.86 -6.68
C VAL A 34 -7.46 -10.79 -7.44
N VAL A 35 -7.40 -10.78 -8.78
CA VAL A 35 -8.15 -9.85 -9.64
C VAL A 35 -9.65 -9.93 -9.36
N ASP A 36 -10.21 -11.14 -9.35
CA ASP A 36 -11.63 -11.37 -9.08
C ASP A 36 -12.03 -10.81 -7.71
N ARG A 37 -11.19 -11.03 -6.69
CA ARG A 37 -11.45 -10.53 -5.34
C ARG A 37 -11.42 -9.00 -5.26
N VAL A 38 -10.46 -8.35 -5.92
CA VAL A 38 -10.39 -6.89 -5.94
C VAL A 38 -11.58 -6.32 -6.70
N ARG A 39 -11.99 -6.92 -7.83
CA ARG A 39 -13.20 -6.53 -8.56
C ARG A 39 -14.45 -6.62 -7.70
N LEU A 40 -14.62 -7.70 -6.93
CA LEU A 40 -15.74 -7.80 -6.00
C LEU A 40 -15.79 -6.64 -5.01
N PHE A 41 -14.64 -6.23 -4.45
CA PHE A 41 -14.58 -5.07 -3.56
C PHE A 41 -14.93 -3.77 -4.30
N THR A 42 -14.37 -3.57 -5.49
CA THR A 42 -14.68 -2.42 -6.35
C THR A 42 -16.17 -2.32 -6.64
N ASP A 43 -16.81 -3.41 -7.07
CA ASP A 43 -18.22 -3.43 -7.43
C ASP A 43 -19.09 -3.19 -6.20
N THR A 44 -18.74 -3.79 -5.06
CA THR A 44 -19.40 -3.50 -3.77
C THR A 44 -19.30 -2.02 -3.41
N ALA A 45 -18.13 -1.39 -3.62
CA ALA A 45 -17.98 0.05 -3.35
C ALA A 45 -18.84 0.91 -4.28
N ARG A 46 -18.93 0.55 -5.56
CA ARG A 46 -19.78 1.22 -6.55
C ARG A 46 -21.26 1.11 -6.19
N GLU A 47 -21.73 -0.06 -5.77
CA GLU A 47 -23.11 -0.26 -5.30
C GLU A 47 -23.44 0.60 -4.07
N LEU A 48 -22.46 0.80 -3.19
CA LEU A 48 -22.60 1.59 -1.98
C LEU A 48 -22.44 3.10 -2.21
N ALA A 49 -22.08 3.53 -3.43
CA ALA A 49 -21.76 4.91 -3.74
C ALA A 49 -22.90 5.87 -3.42
N ASP A 50 -24.16 5.46 -3.63
CA ASP A 50 -25.34 6.31 -3.43
C ASP A 50 -26.15 5.98 -2.19
N ALA A 51 -25.58 5.23 -1.24
CA ALA A 51 -26.24 4.91 0.00
C ALA A 51 -26.57 6.16 0.83
N ALA A 52 -27.72 6.14 1.53
CA ALA A 52 -28.25 7.27 2.29
C ALA A 52 -27.37 7.66 3.49
N ASP A 53 -26.69 6.70 4.11
CA ASP A 53 -25.83 6.89 5.29
C ASP A 53 -24.34 6.68 4.94
N PRO A 54 -23.69 7.62 4.22
CA PRO A 54 -22.35 7.41 3.65
C PRO A 54 -21.27 7.14 4.71
N GLY A 55 -21.37 7.73 5.89
CA GLY A 55 -20.42 7.50 7.00
C GLY A 55 -20.42 6.04 7.50
N PRO A 56 -21.54 5.55 8.06
CA PRO A 56 -21.67 4.15 8.46
C PRO A 56 -21.42 3.15 7.32
N VAL A 57 -21.78 3.50 6.08
CA VAL A 57 -21.51 2.69 4.89
C VAL A 57 -20.01 2.54 4.64
N PHE A 58 -19.26 3.65 4.65
CA PHE A 58 -17.81 3.64 4.48
C PHE A 58 -17.12 2.74 5.52
N PHE A 59 -17.42 2.89 6.81
CA PHE A 59 -16.81 2.06 7.85
C PHE A 59 -17.16 0.58 7.73
N ARG A 60 -18.42 0.25 7.40
CA ARG A 60 -18.84 -1.14 7.15
C ARG A 60 -18.14 -1.72 5.93
N TYR A 61 -17.96 -0.94 4.88
CA TYR A 61 -17.22 -1.34 3.69
C TYR A 61 -15.76 -1.69 4.05
N LEU A 62 -15.02 -0.79 4.73
CA LEU A 62 -13.65 -1.07 5.17
C LEU A 62 -13.56 -2.34 6.03
N ALA A 63 -14.47 -2.49 7.00
CA ALA A 63 -14.52 -3.67 7.85
C ALA A 63 -14.81 -4.96 7.05
N SER A 64 -15.64 -4.87 6.01
CA SER A 64 -15.95 -6.00 5.14
C SER A 64 -14.72 -6.43 4.33
N VAL A 65 -13.96 -5.49 3.78
CA VAL A 65 -12.71 -5.75 3.03
C VAL A 65 -11.72 -6.48 3.93
N VAL A 66 -11.50 -5.99 5.15
CA VAL A 66 -10.59 -6.64 6.11
C VAL A 66 -11.06 -8.05 6.46
N ARG A 67 -12.32 -8.20 6.86
CA ARG A 67 -12.90 -9.49 7.25
C ARG A 67 -12.84 -10.55 6.14
N LEU A 68 -13.11 -10.14 4.90
CA LEU A 68 -13.09 -11.06 3.75
C LEU A 68 -11.67 -11.43 3.31
N SER A 69 -10.70 -10.56 3.58
CA SER A 69 -9.31 -10.76 3.16
C SER A 69 -8.48 -11.51 4.20
N VAL A 70 -8.69 -11.26 5.51
CA VAL A 70 -7.91 -11.90 6.59
C VAL A 70 -8.03 -13.43 6.61
N ARG A 71 -9.06 -14.00 6.00
CA ARG A 71 -9.20 -15.47 5.88
C ARG A 71 -8.36 -16.07 4.76
N ASN A 72 -7.79 -15.26 3.89
CA ASN A 72 -7.02 -15.68 2.73
C ASN A 72 -5.61 -15.09 2.79
N LYS A 73 -4.69 -15.83 3.42
CA LYS A 73 -3.28 -15.43 3.52
C LYS A 73 -2.67 -15.10 2.15
N GLY A 74 -2.97 -15.90 1.11
CA GLY A 74 -2.45 -15.63 -0.23
C GLY A 74 -2.91 -14.28 -0.76
N LEU A 75 -4.18 -13.92 -0.57
CA LEU A 75 -4.66 -12.59 -0.94
C LEU A 75 -3.94 -11.47 -0.17
N CYS A 76 -3.76 -11.61 1.14
CA CYS A 76 -3.01 -10.63 1.93
C CYS A 76 -1.58 -10.46 1.42
N ASP A 77 -0.86 -11.57 1.20
CA ASP A 77 0.52 -11.56 0.69
C ASP A 77 0.58 -10.90 -0.71
N ALA A 78 -0.42 -11.12 -1.57
CA ALA A 78 -0.49 -10.49 -2.89
C ALA A 78 -0.77 -8.99 -2.82
N LEU A 79 -1.66 -8.55 -1.92
CA LEU A 79 -1.96 -7.13 -1.72
C LEU A 79 -0.75 -6.39 -1.14
N GLU A 80 -0.03 -6.98 -0.18
CA GLU A 80 1.23 -6.43 0.35
C GLU A 80 2.28 -6.32 -0.78
N ALA A 81 2.52 -7.41 -1.52
CA ALA A 81 3.46 -7.42 -2.64
C ALA A 81 3.09 -6.41 -3.74
N SER A 82 1.80 -6.14 -3.94
CA SER A 82 1.32 -5.13 -4.89
C SER A 82 1.63 -3.70 -4.43
N ALA A 83 1.39 -3.40 -3.16
CA ALA A 83 1.77 -2.11 -2.56
C ALA A 83 3.29 -1.85 -2.62
N GLU A 84 4.10 -2.90 -2.61
CA GLU A 84 5.57 -2.81 -2.72
C GLU A 84 6.07 -2.83 -4.18
N GLY A 85 5.17 -2.85 -5.17
CA GLY A 85 5.51 -2.89 -6.59
C GLY A 85 6.12 -4.22 -7.07
N ARG A 86 6.04 -5.28 -6.25
CA ARG A 86 6.56 -6.62 -6.57
C ARG A 86 5.54 -7.49 -7.30
N PHE A 87 4.27 -7.09 -7.30
CA PHE A 87 3.18 -7.84 -7.93
C PHE A 87 2.11 -6.89 -8.48
N ASP A 88 1.92 -6.84 -9.80
CA ASP A 88 0.78 -6.16 -10.39
C ASP A 88 -0.22 -7.22 -10.88
N PRO A 89 -1.40 -7.39 -10.24
CA PRO A 89 -2.41 -8.32 -10.71
C PRO A 89 -3.03 -7.89 -12.05
N SER A 90 -3.25 -6.58 -12.22
CA SER A 90 -3.75 -5.92 -13.43
C SER A 90 -3.82 -4.39 -13.21
N PRO A 91 -3.23 -3.55 -14.10
CA PRO A 91 -3.21 -2.09 -13.93
C PRO A 91 -4.59 -1.41 -13.85
N GLY A 92 -5.60 -1.97 -14.53
CA GLY A 92 -6.96 -1.41 -14.53
C GLY A 92 -7.71 -1.70 -13.22
N VAL A 93 -7.45 -2.87 -12.61
CA VAL A 93 -8.18 -3.34 -11.44
C VAL A 93 -7.84 -2.52 -10.20
N GLU A 94 -6.55 -2.17 -10.02
CA GLU A 94 -6.12 -1.29 -8.93
C GLU A 94 -6.72 0.11 -9.08
N ARG A 95 -6.66 0.68 -10.29
CA ARG A 95 -7.22 2.00 -10.58
C ARG A 95 -8.71 2.07 -10.25
N ASP A 96 -9.48 1.11 -10.74
CA ASP A 96 -10.92 1.04 -10.52
C ASP A 96 -11.27 0.93 -9.03
N PHE A 97 -10.51 0.13 -8.28
CA PHE A 97 -10.67 0.00 -6.83
C PHE A 97 -10.39 1.32 -6.11
N ARG A 98 -9.30 2.00 -6.46
CA ARG A 98 -8.93 3.31 -5.90
C ARG A 98 -10.00 4.35 -6.18
N GLU A 99 -10.52 4.41 -7.39
CA GLU A 99 -11.60 5.33 -7.78
C GLU A 99 -12.87 5.08 -6.97
N ALA A 100 -13.33 3.82 -6.90
CA ALA A 100 -14.54 3.48 -6.16
C ALA A 100 -14.42 3.77 -4.65
N LEU A 101 -13.26 3.48 -4.05
CA LEU A 101 -13.00 3.81 -2.65
C LEU A 101 -12.92 5.33 -2.40
N SER A 102 -12.35 6.10 -3.36
CA SER A 102 -12.31 7.56 -3.28
C SER A 102 -13.71 8.15 -3.15
N VAL A 103 -14.66 7.67 -3.96
CA VAL A 103 -16.05 8.15 -3.92
C VAL A 103 -16.67 7.92 -2.54
N LEU A 104 -16.48 6.73 -1.94
CA LEU A 104 -16.99 6.46 -0.60
C LEU A 104 -16.33 7.34 0.47
N LEU A 105 -15.01 7.55 0.38
CA LEU A 105 -14.26 8.42 1.29
C LEU A 105 -14.78 9.87 1.20
N ASP A 106 -14.89 10.41 -0.01
CA ASP A 106 -15.34 11.78 -0.26
C ASP A 106 -16.74 12.01 0.31
N ARG A 107 -17.65 11.06 0.10
CA ARG A 107 -19.02 11.14 0.66
C ARG A 107 -19.05 11.05 2.17
N ALA A 108 -18.26 10.15 2.76
CA ALA A 108 -18.17 10.02 4.21
C ALA A 108 -17.56 11.29 4.85
N GLN A 109 -16.59 11.93 4.18
CA GLN A 109 -16.02 13.21 4.58
C GLN A 109 -17.01 14.37 4.43
N LEU A 110 -17.78 14.42 3.33
CA LEU A 110 -18.83 15.42 3.11
C LEU A 110 -19.94 15.33 4.16
N ALA A 111 -20.29 14.12 4.59
CA ALA A 111 -21.23 13.87 5.68
C ALA A 111 -20.64 14.12 7.07
N GLY A 112 -19.37 14.54 7.18
CA GLY A 112 -18.70 14.83 8.44
C GLY A 112 -18.43 13.59 9.31
N ALA A 113 -18.50 12.39 8.75
CA ALA A 113 -18.25 11.13 9.46
C ALA A 113 -16.77 10.69 9.43
N VAL A 114 -15.99 11.25 8.51
CA VAL A 114 -14.54 11.01 8.37
C VAL A 114 -13.82 12.36 8.37
N ARG A 115 -12.66 12.43 9.02
CA ARG A 115 -11.81 13.62 9.07
C ARG A 115 -11.30 14.02 7.68
N ARG A 116 -11.20 15.34 7.43
CA ARG A 116 -10.94 15.94 6.10
C ARG A 116 -9.46 15.94 5.69
N ASP A 117 -8.55 15.68 6.63
CA ASP A 117 -7.11 15.66 6.40
C ASP A 117 -6.58 14.25 6.08
N VAL A 118 -7.47 13.25 5.99
CA VAL A 118 -7.13 11.91 5.52
C VAL A 118 -7.26 11.87 3.99
N ALA A 119 -6.18 11.47 3.32
CA ALA A 119 -6.18 11.19 1.89
C ALA A 119 -6.52 9.71 1.61
N LEU A 120 -6.90 9.42 0.37
CA LEU A 120 -7.14 8.04 -0.09
C LEU A 120 -5.92 7.14 0.15
N ASP A 121 -4.71 7.64 -0.10
CA ASP A 121 -3.47 6.87 0.11
C ASP A 121 -3.28 6.50 1.59
N ASP A 122 -3.67 7.36 2.53
CA ASP A 122 -3.63 7.03 3.96
C ASP A 122 -4.59 5.87 4.27
N VAL A 123 -5.80 5.89 3.70
CA VAL A 123 -6.79 4.82 3.88
C VAL A 123 -6.27 3.48 3.33
N LEU A 124 -5.65 3.50 2.14
CA LEU A 124 -5.10 2.29 1.51
C LEU A 124 -3.94 1.71 2.34
N VAL A 125 -3.02 2.56 2.81
CA VAL A 125 -1.92 2.13 3.68
C VAL A 125 -2.46 1.59 5.02
N LEU A 126 -3.45 2.27 5.61
CA LEU A 126 -4.10 1.80 6.85
C LEU A 126 -4.80 0.46 6.65
N LEU A 127 -5.50 0.26 5.53
CA LEU A 127 -6.15 -1.02 5.19
C LEU A 127 -5.12 -2.15 5.10
N LEU A 128 -4.02 -1.95 4.37
CA LEU A 128 -2.96 -2.95 4.24
C LEU A 128 -2.31 -3.26 5.59
N GLY A 129 -1.97 -2.23 6.37
CA GLY A 129 -1.45 -2.40 7.72
C GLY A 129 -2.42 -3.15 8.63
N CYS A 130 -3.72 -2.82 8.57
CA CYS A 130 -4.77 -3.48 9.32
C CYS A 130 -4.89 -4.97 8.97
N LEU A 131 -4.87 -5.31 7.68
CA LEU A 131 -4.85 -6.70 7.21
C LEU A 131 -3.68 -7.48 7.82
N SER A 132 -2.47 -6.91 7.76
CA SER A 132 -1.25 -7.52 8.32
C SER A 132 -1.35 -7.71 9.85
N MET A 133 -1.91 -6.72 10.56
CA MET A 133 -2.10 -6.79 12.01
C MET A 133 -3.18 -7.81 12.42
N GLU A 134 -4.31 -7.87 11.72
CA GLU A 134 -5.36 -8.87 11.98
C GLU A 134 -4.88 -10.29 11.69
N GLN A 135 -4.10 -10.50 10.62
CA GLN A 135 -3.46 -11.79 10.33
C GLN A 135 -2.56 -12.26 11.48
N ARG A 136 -1.73 -11.35 12.04
CA ARG A 136 -0.85 -11.66 13.18
C ARG A 136 -1.63 -11.94 14.46
N ARG A 137 -2.77 -11.27 14.67
CA ARG A 137 -3.60 -11.44 15.88
C ARG A 137 -4.54 -12.63 15.81
N GLY A 138 -4.84 -13.16 14.63
CA GLY A 138 -5.85 -14.21 14.40
C GLY A 138 -5.70 -15.48 15.25
N SER A 139 -4.54 -15.72 15.87
CA SER A 139 -4.29 -16.85 16.77
C SER A 139 -4.47 -16.54 18.28
N HIS A 140 -4.48 -15.26 18.68
CA HIS A 140 -4.31 -14.85 20.08
C HIS A 140 -5.20 -13.69 20.56
N GLY A 141 -5.97 -13.04 19.69
CA GLY A 141 -6.75 -11.86 20.04
C GLY A 141 -8.17 -11.85 19.51
N GLU A 142 -8.99 -10.94 20.04
CA GLU A 142 -10.34 -10.67 19.52
C GLU A 142 -10.28 -10.28 18.03
N PRO A 143 -10.96 -11.02 17.13
CA PRO A 143 -10.99 -10.70 15.71
C PRO A 143 -11.58 -9.32 15.45
N GLY A 144 -10.96 -8.54 14.56
CA GLY A 144 -11.53 -7.25 14.13
C GLY A 144 -11.22 -6.08 15.06
N ARG A 145 -10.48 -6.28 16.16
CA ARG A 145 -10.09 -5.18 17.06
C ARG A 145 -9.18 -4.15 16.36
N MET A 146 -8.28 -4.56 15.48
CA MET A 146 -7.44 -3.62 14.72
C MET A 146 -8.27 -2.88 13.67
N THR A 147 -9.27 -3.56 13.11
CA THR A 147 -10.25 -2.95 12.21
C THR A 147 -11.04 -1.86 12.93
N ALA A 148 -11.50 -2.13 14.17
CA ALA A 148 -12.20 -1.16 14.99
C ALA A 148 -11.32 0.07 15.29
N LEU A 149 -10.08 -0.15 15.75
CA LEU A 149 -9.14 0.94 16.03
C LEU A 149 -8.80 1.76 14.77
N MET A 150 -8.63 1.10 13.63
CA MET A 150 -8.42 1.78 12.35
C MET A 150 -9.63 2.67 12.00
N CYS A 151 -10.86 2.16 12.13
CA CYS A 151 -12.07 2.93 11.84
C CYS A 151 -12.20 4.13 12.79
N ASP A 152 -11.93 3.95 14.08
CA ASP A 152 -11.99 5.04 15.06
C ASP A 152 -10.95 6.13 14.79
N ALA A 153 -9.77 5.80 14.30
CA ALA A 153 -8.74 6.77 13.92
C ALA A 153 -9.14 7.68 12.74
N LEU A 154 -10.09 7.24 11.91
CA LEU A 154 -10.61 7.98 10.76
C LEU A 154 -11.80 8.90 11.13
N ARG A 155 -12.45 8.66 12.28
CA ARG A 155 -13.57 9.47 12.75
C ARG A 155 -13.12 10.91 13.06
N PRO A 156 -14.05 11.89 13.07
CA PRO A 156 -13.73 13.26 13.42
C PRO A 156 -13.40 13.32 14.91
N GLY A 157 -12.18 13.71 15.27
CA GLY A 157 -11.69 13.75 16.65
C GLY A 157 -10.78 14.95 16.91
N ARG A 158 -10.89 15.54 18.11
CA ARG A 158 -10.44 16.91 18.41
C ARG A 158 -8.93 17.15 18.49
N ASN A 159 -8.10 16.11 18.59
CA ASN A 159 -6.64 16.25 18.68
C ASN A 159 -5.93 15.15 17.89
N VAL A 160 -5.36 15.51 16.75
CA VAL A 160 -4.40 14.68 16.04
C VAL A 160 -3.09 14.71 16.82
N THR A 161 -2.58 13.56 17.23
CA THR A 161 -1.22 13.47 17.77
C THR A 161 -0.26 13.94 16.69
N LYS A 162 0.23 15.19 16.81
CA LYS A 162 1.27 15.71 15.94
C LYS A 162 2.55 14.96 16.28
N LEU A 163 2.90 14.00 15.44
CA LEU A 163 4.21 13.39 15.50
C LEU A 163 5.24 14.50 15.23
N PRO A 164 6.39 14.50 15.92
CA PRO A 164 7.50 15.37 15.55
C PRO A 164 7.77 15.14 14.07
N ALA A 165 7.63 16.19 13.25
CA ALA A 165 8.04 16.10 11.87
C ALA A 165 9.50 15.61 11.86
N PRO A 166 9.87 14.61 11.04
CA PRO A 166 11.27 14.26 10.90
C PRO A 166 12.00 15.56 10.60
N ALA A 167 12.99 15.89 11.43
CA ALA A 167 13.76 17.12 11.24
C ALA A 167 14.14 17.15 9.75
N PRO A 168 13.89 18.26 9.02
CA PRO A 168 14.22 18.32 7.61
C PRO A 168 15.65 17.83 7.48
N VAL A 169 15.87 16.81 6.65
CA VAL A 169 17.20 16.24 6.42
C VAL A 169 18.12 17.42 6.20
N ARG A 170 18.94 17.74 7.20
CA ARG A 170 19.82 18.90 7.11
C ARG A 170 20.79 18.53 5.99
N ARG A 171 20.59 19.06 4.78
CA ARG A 171 21.58 19.07 3.69
C ARG A 171 22.83 19.90 4.04
N ASN A 172 23.05 20.13 5.33
CA ASN A 172 24.27 20.65 5.91
C ASN A 172 25.10 19.47 6.41
N GLU A 173 25.20 18.39 5.62
CA GLU A 173 26.33 17.48 5.75
C GLU A 173 27.57 18.34 5.52
N THR A 174 28.20 18.77 6.60
CA THR A 174 29.42 19.55 6.60
C THR A 174 30.61 18.67 6.21
N GLY A 175 30.42 17.62 5.43
CA GLY A 175 31.42 16.60 5.11
C GLY A 175 31.59 16.40 3.61
N CYS A 176 32.83 16.32 3.15
CA CYS A 176 33.16 16.02 1.77
C CYS A 176 32.74 14.58 1.45
N PRO A 177 31.93 14.33 0.40
CA PRO A 177 31.43 12.99 0.09
C PRO A 177 32.51 12.02 -0.40
N VAL A 178 33.74 12.50 -0.61
CA VAL A 178 34.87 11.71 -1.14
C VAL A 178 35.85 11.28 -0.05
N CYS A 179 35.99 12.08 1.00
CA CYS A 179 37.00 11.85 2.05
C CYS A 179 36.49 12.10 3.48
N GLY A 180 35.24 12.53 3.66
CA GLY A 180 34.66 12.84 4.96
C GLY A 180 35.13 14.16 5.60
N ALA A 181 36.10 14.87 5.01
CA ALA A 181 36.65 16.10 5.58
C ALA A 181 35.60 17.21 5.71
N ALA A 182 35.72 18.03 6.75
CA ALA A 182 34.79 19.12 7.00
C ALA A 182 34.78 20.12 5.82
N LEU A 183 33.58 20.46 5.32
CA LEU A 183 33.38 21.46 4.29
C LEU A 183 33.30 22.84 4.94
N PRO A 184 34.02 23.84 4.44
CA PRO A 184 33.93 25.19 4.98
C PRO A 184 32.51 25.73 4.78
N THR A 185 31.90 26.18 5.88
CA THR A 185 30.60 26.87 5.85
C THR A 185 30.80 28.25 5.25
N ALA A 186 30.32 28.46 4.03
CA ALA A 186 30.32 29.79 3.43
C ALA A 186 29.24 30.67 4.09
N ARG A 187 29.60 31.90 4.50
CA ARG A 187 28.64 32.87 5.07
C ARG A 187 27.71 33.45 4.00
N THR A 188 28.12 33.47 2.74
CA THR A 188 27.32 33.86 1.56
C THR A 188 27.70 32.99 0.36
N GLY A 189 26.75 32.73 -0.54
CA GLY A 189 26.97 31.95 -1.76
C GLY A 189 26.65 30.45 -1.63
N ARG A 190 26.88 29.70 -2.72
CA ARG A 190 26.60 28.25 -2.78
C ARG A 190 27.62 27.49 -1.93
N PRO A 191 27.21 26.64 -0.97
CA PRO A 191 28.14 25.90 -0.13
C PRO A 191 29.07 25.00 -0.95
N ALA A 192 30.32 24.90 -0.51
CA ALA A 192 31.30 24.02 -1.13
C ALA A 192 30.79 22.58 -1.03
N ARG A 193 30.82 21.82 -2.13
CA ARG A 193 30.40 20.40 -2.18
C ARG A 193 31.56 19.42 -1.93
N TYR A 194 32.81 19.89 -2.06
CA TYR A 194 34.04 19.10 -1.89
C TYR A 194 35.07 19.94 -1.12
N CYS A 195 35.91 19.31 -0.31
CA CYS A 195 36.89 20.01 0.53
C CYS A 195 38.03 20.67 -0.28
N GLY A 196 38.22 20.27 -1.54
CA GLY A 196 39.27 20.81 -2.40
C GLY A 196 39.26 20.24 -3.81
N GLY A 197 40.23 20.67 -4.63
CA GLY A 197 40.36 20.28 -6.05
C GLY A 197 40.56 18.77 -6.25
N ALA A 198 41.34 18.11 -5.38
CA ALA A 198 41.60 16.68 -5.46
C ALA A 198 40.32 15.84 -5.32
N CYS A 199 39.49 16.13 -4.31
CA CYS A 199 38.22 15.43 -4.11
C CYS A 199 37.24 15.70 -5.26
N ARG A 200 37.22 16.92 -5.80
CA ARG A 200 36.40 17.25 -6.98
C ARG A 200 36.82 16.43 -8.20
N GLN A 201 38.13 16.29 -8.46
CA GLN A 201 38.64 15.50 -9.56
C GLN A 201 38.37 14.01 -9.39
N LYS A 202 38.51 13.46 -8.17
CA LYS A 202 38.20 12.06 -7.86
C LYS A 202 36.72 11.74 -8.11
N ALA A 203 35.82 12.59 -7.59
CA ALA A 203 34.38 12.45 -7.83
C ALA A 203 34.00 12.56 -9.32
N HIS A 204 34.71 13.40 -10.08
CA HIS A 204 34.51 13.47 -11.53
C HIS A 204 34.89 12.15 -12.20
N ARG A 205 36.09 11.61 -11.93
CA ARG A 205 36.57 10.33 -12.49
C ARG A 205 35.63 9.16 -12.16
N GLU A 206 35.11 9.08 -10.94
CA GLU A 206 34.17 8.02 -10.53
C GLU A 206 32.84 8.10 -11.29
N ARG A 207 32.30 9.31 -11.50
CA ARG A 207 31.09 9.49 -12.31
C ARG A 207 31.30 9.16 -13.79
N THR A 208 32.47 9.50 -14.33
CA THR A 208 32.79 9.18 -15.72
C THR A 208 32.99 7.67 -15.92
N ARG A 209 33.55 6.98 -14.92
CA ARG A 209 33.65 5.50 -14.91
C ARG A 209 32.28 4.82 -14.77
N GLY A 210 31.42 5.32 -13.89
CA GLY A 210 30.07 4.77 -13.69
C GLY A 210 29.09 5.05 -14.84
N ARG A 211 29.45 5.90 -15.81
CA ARG A 211 28.67 6.16 -17.04
C ARG A 211 29.14 5.33 -18.24
N ALA A 212 30.27 4.64 -18.12
CA ALA A 212 30.87 3.81 -19.16
C ALA A 212 30.58 2.30 -18.94
N LEU A 213 29.78 1.98 -17.92
CA LEU A 213 29.19 0.68 -17.61
C LEU A 213 27.66 0.81 -17.77
#